data_AF-A0A9D9C8B4-F1
#
_entry.id   AF-A0A9D9C8B4-F1
#
_cell.length_a   1.000
_cell.length_b   1.000
_cell.length_c   1.000
_cell.angle_alpha   90.00
_cell.angle_beta   90.00
_cell.angle_gamma   90.00
#
_symmetry.space_group_name_H-M   'P 1'
#
loop_
_entity.id
_entity.type
_entity.pdbx_description
1 polymer ?
#
loop_
_entity_poly.entity_id
_entity_poly.type
_entity_poly.pdbx_seq_one_letter_code
_entity_poly.pdbx_strand_id
1 'polypeptide(L)'
;SAYYKKPVYFGRERGFWAIGVNASNIGTKISYDAGNNYYFIPTDLRIGTSLNYPFNAYNAITIAADVNKLMVPTPQSKDEIYSDISSIAGIFRSFYDAPGGFAEELSEINASLGMEYAYDDQFFVRAGYHYENKYKGNRSYYTFGAGFKMSMFSIDVSYLISQAQSNPLDQTLRFTLGFDIEGLRQIIGR
;
A
#
# COMPACT_ATOMS: atom_id res chain seq x y z
N SER A 1 9.73 -4.64 9.08
CA SER A 1 9.88 -3.97 7.77
C SER A 1 11.35 -3.66 7.54
N ALA A 2 11.77 -3.50 6.29
CA ALA A 2 13.10 -3.06 5.90
C ALA A 2 12.96 -1.95 4.86
N TYR A 3 13.81 -0.93 4.94
CA TYR A 3 13.80 0.21 4.02
C TYR A 3 15.23 0.63 3.72
N TYR A 4 15.53 0.80 2.43
CA TYR A 4 16.83 1.23 1.96
C TYR A 4 16.66 2.42 1.02
N LYS A 5 17.37 3.52 1.30
CA LYS A 5 17.34 4.76 0.51
C LYS A 5 18.75 5.12 0.10
N LYS A 6 18.96 5.33 -1.20
CA LYS A 6 20.23 5.70 -1.80
C LYS A 6 20.11 7.06 -2.48
N PRO A 7 20.98 8.04 -2.19
CA PRO A 7 21.02 9.29 -2.95
C PRO A 7 21.48 9.01 -4.38
N VAL A 8 20.81 9.64 -5.34
CA VAL A 8 21.14 9.60 -6.76
C VAL A 8 21.28 11.04 -7.24
N TYR A 9 22.41 11.36 -7.86
CA TYR A 9 22.67 12.71 -8.34
C TYR A 9 22.20 12.86 -9.79
N PHE A 10 21.33 13.82 -10.03
CA PHE A 10 20.83 14.20 -11.33
C PHE A 10 21.44 15.54 -11.69
N GLY A 11 22.66 15.51 -12.25
CA GLY A 11 23.46 16.71 -12.48
C GLY A 11 23.86 17.36 -11.16
N ARG A 12 23.31 18.54 -10.86
CA ARG A 12 23.56 19.27 -9.60
C ARG A 12 22.54 18.95 -8.51
N GLU A 13 21.40 18.39 -8.88
CA GLU A 13 20.32 18.11 -7.94
C GLU A 13 20.46 16.71 -7.33
N ARG A 14 20.11 16.59 -6.05
CA ARG A 14 20.17 15.31 -5.32
C ARG A 14 18.78 14.70 -5.23
N GLY A 15 18.52 13.70 -6.05
CA GLY A 15 17.36 12.82 -5.91
C GLY A 15 17.63 11.61 -5.03
N PHE A 16 16.64 10.73 -4.94
CA PHE A 16 16.74 9.52 -4.13
C PHE A 16 16.06 8.34 -4.80
N TRP A 17 16.72 7.20 -4.78
CA TRP A 17 16.11 5.91 -5.08
C TRP A 17 15.91 5.15 -3.79
N ALA A 18 14.75 4.52 -3.61
CA ALA A 18 14.45 3.73 -2.44
C ALA A 18 13.82 2.39 -2.81
N ILE A 19 14.03 1.41 -1.94
CA ILE A 19 13.37 0.11 -1.95
C ILE A 19 12.94 -0.24 -0.53
N GLY A 20 11.76 -0.82 -0.40
CA GLY A 20 11.17 -1.17 0.89
C GLY A 20 10.48 -2.53 0.83
N VAL A 21 10.54 -3.24 1.95
CA VAL A 21 9.81 -4.49 2.17
C VAL A 21 9.06 -4.38 3.50
N ASN A 22 7.78 -4.72 3.49
CA ASN A 22 6.95 -4.75 4.67
C ASN A 22 6.19 -6.08 4.72
N ALA A 23 6.35 -6.80 5.82
CA ALA A 23 5.44 -7.88 6.19
C ALA A 23 4.64 -7.38 7.40
N SER A 24 3.32 -7.45 7.31
CA SER A 24 2.39 -6.96 8.35
C SER A 24 1.35 -8.01 8.71
N ASN A 25 0.66 -7.78 9.83
CA ASN A 25 -0.39 -8.65 10.36
C ASN A 25 0.09 -10.10 10.56
N ILE A 26 1.30 -10.30 11.08
CA ILE A 26 1.81 -11.61 11.49
C ILE A 26 1.37 -11.87 12.92
N GLY A 27 0.69 -12.99 13.16
CA GLY A 27 0.08 -13.26 14.47
C GLY A 27 -0.69 -14.57 14.50
N THR A 28 -1.33 -14.84 15.64
CA THR A 28 -2.14 -16.04 15.85
C THR A 28 -3.47 -15.94 15.12
N LYS A 29 -4.08 -17.10 14.84
CA LYS A 29 -5.45 -17.16 14.32
C LYS A 29 -6.43 -16.55 15.32
N ILE A 30 -7.51 -15.97 14.81
CA ILE A 30 -8.60 -15.40 15.60
C ILE A 30 -9.83 -16.31 15.51
N SER A 31 -10.55 -16.44 16.61
CA SER A 31 -11.82 -17.17 16.66
C SER A 31 -12.95 -16.18 16.94
N TYR A 32 -14.01 -16.26 16.14
CA TYR A 32 -15.21 -15.45 16.32
C TYR A 32 -16.35 -16.20 17.04
N ASP A 33 -16.16 -17.49 17.33
CA ASP A 33 -17.20 -18.39 17.83
C ASP A 33 -16.77 -19.18 19.08
N ALA A 34 -16.04 -18.49 19.96
CA ALA A 34 -15.59 -19.01 21.26
C ALA A 34 -14.69 -20.27 21.20
N GLY A 35 -13.95 -20.45 20.11
CA GLY A 35 -12.91 -21.49 19.97
C GLY A 35 -13.31 -22.67 19.10
N ASN A 36 -14.44 -22.61 18.39
CA ASN A 36 -14.88 -23.68 17.50
C ASN A 36 -14.20 -23.59 16.13
N ASN A 37 -13.98 -22.38 15.60
CA ASN A 37 -13.30 -22.13 14.34
C ASN A 37 -12.22 -21.06 14.47
N TYR A 38 -11.06 -21.35 13.90
CA TYR A 38 -9.91 -20.45 13.89
C TYR A 38 -9.63 -19.94 12.47
N TYR A 39 -9.61 -18.62 12.31
CA TYR A 39 -9.37 -17.94 11.04
C TYR A 39 -8.00 -17.28 11.02
N PHE A 40 -7.31 -17.37 9.88
CA PHE A 40 -6.05 -16.66 9.68
C PHE A 40 -6.29 -15.15 9.61
N ILE A 41 -5.42 -14.38 10.25
CA ILE A 41 -5.38 -12.93 10.04
C ILE A 41 -4.77 -12.63 8.66
N PRO A 42 -5.21 -11.57 7.98
CA PRO A 42 -4.74 -11.23 6.65
C PRO A 42 -3.27 -10.78 6.70
N THR A 43 -2.36 -11.74 6.61
CA THR A 43 -0.92 -11.50 6.60
C THR A 43 -0.55 -10.98 5.22
N ASP A 44 0.12 -9.84 5.17
CA ASP A 44 0.38 -9.09 3.93
C ASP A 44 1.89 -8.91 3.75
N LEU A 45 2.38 -9.20 2.54
CA LEU A 45 3.76 -8.95 2.14
C LEU A 45 3.78 -7.96 0.98
N ARG A 46 4.32 -6.77 1.27
CA ARG A 46 4.50 -5.70 0.31
C ARG A 46 5.96 -5.45 0.02
N ILE A 47 6.30 -5.33 -1.26
CA ILE A 47 7.61 -4.93 -1.75
C ILE A 47 7.40 -3.74 -2.68
N GLY A 48 8.14 -2.67 -2.49
CA GLY A 48 8.01 -1.48 -3.32
C GLY A 48 9.32 -0.77 -3.55
N THR A 49 9.36 0.02 -4.62
CA THR A 49 10.47 0.90 -4.96
C THR A 49 9.95 2.27 -5.30
N SER A 50 10.75 3.31 -5.02
CA SER A 50 10.44 4.66 -5.44
C SER A 50 11.68 5.38 -5.95
N LEU A 51 11.46 6.30 -6.88
CA LEU A 51 12.47 7.17 -7.44
C LEU A 51 11.98 8.61 -7.35
N ASN A 52 12.69 9.42 -6.59
CA ASN A 52 12.48 10.86 -6.49
C ASN A 52 13.51 11.57 -7.37
N TYR A 53 12.99 12.39 -8.28
CA TYR A 53 13.72 13.19 -9.24
C TYR A 53 13.38 14.68 -9.03
N PRO A 54 14.24 15.44 -8.34
CA PRO A 54 14.13 16.89 -8.26
C PRO A 54 14.65 17.54 -9.55
N PHE A 55 13.82 18.37 -10.20
CA PHE A 55 14.20 19.17 -11.37
C PHE A 55 14.99 20.40 -10.97
N ASN A 56 14.60 21.03 -9.85
CA ASN A 56 15.17 22.23 -9.28
C ASN A 56 14.79 22.30 -7.79
N ALA A 57 15.20 23.38 -7.10
CA ALA A 57 14.92 23.59 -5.68
C ALA A 57 13.43 23.59 -5.29
N TYR A 58 12.52 23.79 -6.24
CA TYR A 58 11.08 23.90 -6.00
C TYR A 58 10.26 22.76 -6.58
N ASN A 59 10.75 22.03 -7.58
CA ASN A 59 9.94 21.08 -8.34
C ASN A 59 10.57 19.69 -8.27
N ALA A 60 9.81 18.70 -7.82
CA ALA A 60 10.23 17.31 -7.80
C ALA A 60 9.13 16.38 -8.29
N ILE A 61 9.51 15.34 -9.02
CA ILE A 61 8.61 14.21 -9.33
C ILE A 61 9.10 12.97 -8.61
N THR A 62 8.18 12.28 -7.96
CA THR A 62 8.42 10.96 -7.38
C THR A 62 7.57 9.95 -8.11
N ILE A 63 8.18 8.86 -8.57
CA ILE A 63 7.48 7.70 -9.11
C ILE A 63 7.67 6.55 -8.13
N ALA A 64 6.61 5.84 -7.80
CA ALA A 64 6.64 4.70 -6.91
C ALA A 64 5.88 3.53 -7.54
N ALA A 65 6.40 2.32 -7.37
CA ALA A 65 5.71 1.11 -7.74
C ALA A 65 5.81 0.12 -6.58
N ASP A 66 4.71 -0.56 -6.29
CA ASP A 66 4.67 -1.59 -5.27
C ASP A 66 3.89 -2.80 -5.74
N VAL A 67 4.27 -3.92 -5.17
CA VAL A 67 3.69 -5.23 -5.39
C VAL A 67 3.32 -5.77 -4.02
N ASN A 68 2.10 -6.27 -3.90
CA ASN A 68 1.55 -6.75 -2.66
C ASN A 68 0.94 -8.14 -2.81
N LYS A 69 1.22 -9.04 -1.87
CA LYS A 69 0.67 -10.39 -1.83
C LYS A 69 0.11 -10.71 -0.45
N LEU A 70 -1.10 -11.26 -0.45
CA LEU A 70 -1.69 -11.85 0.75
C LEU A 70 -1.07 -13.23 0.99
N MET A 71 -0.41 -13.40 2.13
CA MET A 71 0.20 -14.67 2.55
C MET A 71 -0.78 -15.50 3.39
N VAL A 72 -2.03 -15.59 2.90
CA VAL A 72 -3.09 -16.38 3.54
C VAL A 72 -3.30 -17.63 2.69
N PRO A 73 -3.29 -18.84 3.28
CA PRO A 73 -3.56 -20.07 2.54
C PRO A 73 -4.90 -20.04 1.80
N THR A 74 -4.91 -20.41 0.53
CA THR A 74 -6.13 -20.51 -0.29
C THR A 74 -6.96 -21.72 0.17
N PRO A 75 -8.25 -21.56 0.50
CA PRO A 75 -9.09 -22.66 0.99
C PRO A 75 -9.22 -23.77 -0.05
N GLN A 76 -8.60 -24.93 0.19
CA GLN A 76 -8.86 -26.13 -0.60
C GLN A 76 -10.14 -26.83 -0.10
N SER A 77 -10.95 -27.31 -1.06
CA SER A 77 -12.24 -27.94 -0.81
C SER A 77 -12.12 -29.10 0.16
N LYS A 78 -12.77 -28.97 1.33
CA LYS A 78 -13.06 -30.01 2.32
C LYS A 78 -11.88 -30.93 2.64
N ASP A 79 -11.03 -30.54 3.58
CA ASP A 79 -10.45 -31.51 4.51
C ASP A 79 -9.99 -30.79 5.79
N GLU A 80 -10.12 -31.51 6.91
CA GLU A 80 -9.96 -31.13 8.32
C GLU A 80 -8.56 -30.58 8.71
N ILE A 81 -7.74 -30.22 7.72
CA ILE A 81 -6.33 -29.81 7.85
C ILE A 81 -6.20 -28.28 7.97
N TYR A 82 -7.28 -27.50 8.09
CA TYR A 82 -7.17 -26.05 8.36
C TYR A 82 -6.95 -25.73 9.84
N SER A 83 -7.36 -26.63 10.73
CA SER A 83 -7.27 -26.45 12.19
C SER A 83 -5.82 -26.55 12.68
N ASP A 84 -5.07 -27.54 12.18
CA ASP A 84 -3.73 -27.89 12.67
C ASP A 84 -2.57 -27.12 12.03
N ILE A 85 -2.81 -26.35 10.97
CA ILE A 85 -1.74 -25.54 10.36
C ILE A 85 -1.48 -24.32 11.24
N SER A 86 -0.29 -24.23 11.83
CA SER A 86 0.17 -23.03 12.54
C SER A 86 0.14 -21.79 11.64
N SER A 87 -0.11 -20.60 12.20
CA SER A 87 -0.15 -19.35 11.43
C SER A 87 1.14 -19.07 10.66
N ILE A 88 2.29 -19.45 11.23
CA ILE A 88 3.60 -19.32 10.57
C ILE A 88 3.74 -20.33 9.43
N ALA A 89 3.30 -21.57 9.63
CA ALA A 89 3.32 -22.58 8.58
C ALA A 89 2.38 -22.22 7.42
N GLY A 90 1.24 -21.57 7.71
CA GLY A 90 0.33 -21.03 6.71
C GLY A 90 0.97 -19.97 5.82
N ILE A 91 1.82 -19.10 6.38
CA ILE A 91 2.54 -18.08 5.60
C ILE A 91 3.46 -18.74 4.57
N PHE A 92 4.31 -19.69 4.97
CA PHE A 92 5.21 -20.36 4.04
C PHE A 92 4.49 -21.24 3.04
N ARG A 93 3.40 -21.90 3.47
CA ARG A 93 2.56 -22.72 2.60
C ARG A 93 1.84 -21.89 1.54
N SER A 94 1.45 -20.65 1.86
CA SER A 94 0.73 -19.78 0.92
C SER A 94 1.46 -19.60 -0.42
N PHE A 95 2.80 -19.69 -0.45
CA PHE A 95 3.61 -19.59 -1.67
C PHE A 95 3.52 -20.79 -2.63
N TYR A 96 2.92 -21.92 -2.21
CA TYR A 96 2.86 -23.16 -3.00
C TYR A 96 1.49 -23.87 -2.93
N ASP A 97 0.47 -23.27 -2.31
CA ASP A 97 -0.81 -23.95 -2.03
C ASP A 97 -1.85 -23.80 -3.16
N ALA A 98 -1.59 -22.93 -4.14
CA ALA A 98 -2.53 -22.65 -5.22
C ALA A 98 -2.71 -23.88 -6.14
N PRO A 99 -3.95 -24.42 -6.29
CA PRO A 99 -4.21 -25.62 -7.08
C PRO A 99 -3.93 -25.45 -8.59
N GLY A 100 -3.92 -24.21 -9.11
CA GLY A 100 -3.48 -23.84 -10.46
C GLY A 100 -1.99 -23.56 -10.61
N GLY A 101 -1.17 -23.82 -9.58
CA GLY A 101 0.28 -23.64 -9.60
C GLY A 101 0.73 -22.17 -9.64
N PHE A 102 1.97 -21.93 -10.10
CA PHE A 102 2.61 -20.60 -10.09
C PHE A 102 1.82 -19.53 -10.87
N ALA A 103 1.05 -19.92 -11.90
CA ALA A 103 0.22 -19.00 -12.67
C ALA A 103 -0.97 -18.44 -11.84
N GLU A 104 -1.56 -19.28 -10.98
CA GLU A 104 -2.58 -18.83 -10.02
C GLU A 104 -1.94 -18.03 -8.88
N GLU A 105 -0.75 -18.43 -8.43
CA GLU A 105 0.01 -17.71 -7.39
C GLU A 105 0.36 -16.27 -7.80
N LEU A 106 0.75 -16.07 -9.06
CA LEU A 106 0.98 -14.74 -9.66
C LEU A 106 -0.33 -13.94 -9.79
N SER A 107 -1.47 -14.62 -9.91
CA SER A 107 -2.77 -13.96 -10.00
C SER A 107 -3.21 -13.35 -8.66
N GLU A 108 -2.63 -13.78 -7.54
CA GLU A 108 -2.90 -13.24 -6.21
C GLU A 108 -2.05 -12.01 -5.88
N ILE A 109 -1.17 -11.62 -6.80
CA ILE A 109 -0.30 -10.47 -6.64
C ILE A 109 -1.05 -9.21 -7.11
N ASN A 110 -1.14 -8.25 -6.21
CA ASN A 110 -1.64 -6.92 -6.48
C ASN A 110 -0.47 -6.01 -6.85
N ALA A 111 -0.67 -5.12 -7.81
CA ALA A 111 0.33 -4.16 -8.24
C ALA A 111 -0.23 -2.74 -8.13
N SER A 112 0.57 -1.81 -7.64
CA SER A 112 0.23 -0.39 -7.65
C SER A 112 1.37 0.42 -8.26
N LEU A 113 1.00 1.46 -8.99
CA LEU A 113 1.89 2.44 -9.58
C LEU A 113 1.39 3.83 -9.16
N GLY A 114 2.29 4.68 -8.69
CA GLY A 114 1.99 6.03 -8.24
C GLY A 114 3.00 7.04 -8.77
N MET A 115 2.52 8.25 -9.01
CA MET A 115 3.33 9.41 -9.33
C MET A 115 2.90 10.58 -8.44
N GLU A 116 3.88 11.31 -7.92
CA GLU A 116 3.69 12.53 -7.16
C GLU A 116 4.50 13.64 -7.81
N TYR A 117 3.90 14.81 -7.95
CA TYR A 117 4.55 16.06 -8.31
C TYR A 117 4.49 16.98 -7.10
N ALA A 118 5.65 17.40 -6.61
CA ALA A 118 5.79 18.32 -5.49
C ALA A 118 6.26 19.70 -6.00
N TYR A 119 5.59 20.74 -5.54
CA TYR A 119 5.93 22.14 -5.76
C TYR A 119 6.17 22.85 -4.42
N ASP A 120 7.38 23.36 -4.25
CA ASP A 120 7.90 24.06 -3.07
C ASP A 120 7.71 23.29 -1.75
N ASP A 121 7.66 21.95 -1.82
CA ASP A 121 7.32 21.05 -0.70
C ASP A 121 6.02 21.42 0.06
N GLN A 122 5.16 22.21 -0.57
CA GLN A 122 3.90 22.71 -0.01
C GLN A 122 2.71 22.18 -0.80
N PHE A 123 2.79 22.19 -2.13
CA PHE A 123 1.72 21.70 -3.00
C PHE A 123 2.11 20.37 -3.62
N PHE A 124 1.20 19.41 -3.53
CA PHE A 124 1.42 18.06 -4.03
C PHE A 124 0.28 17.69 -4.96
N VAL A 125 0.61 17.15 -6.13
CA VAL A 125 -0.35 16.55 -7.04
C VAL A 125 0.02 15.09 -7.19
N ARG A 126 -0.96 14.19 -7.01
CA ARG A 126 -0.76 12.75 -6.98
C ARG A 126 -1.67 12.08 -7.97
N ALA A 127 -1.14 11.09 -8.67
CA ALA A 127 -1.91 10.18 -9.50
C ALA A 127 -1.45 8.76 -9.23
N GLY A 128 -2.36 7.81 -9.24
CA GLY A 128 -2.05 6.42 -9.02
C GLY A 128 -2.96 5.48 -9.79
N TYR A 129 -2.47 4.28 -10.00
CA TYR A 129 -3.21 3.16 -10.55
C TYR A 129 -2.97 1.94 -9.67
N HIS A 130 -4.05 1.31 -9.25
CA HIS A 130 -4.01 0.04 -8.54
C HIS A 130 -4.64 -1.04 -9.40
N TYR A 131 -3.97 -2.17 -9.48
CA TYR A 131 -4.37 -3.35 -10.23
C TYR A 131 -4.42 -4.56 -9.32
N GLU A 132 -5.58 -5.19 -9.31
CA GLU A 132 -5.84 -6.48 -8.66
C GLU A 132 -6.46 -7.42 -9.70
N ASN A 133 -6.05 -8.69 -9.68
CA ASN A 133 -6.46 -9.65 -10.69
C ASN A 133 -7.98 -9.89 -10.67
N LYS A 134 -8.54 -10.06 -11.87
CA LYS A 134 -9.96 -10.32 -12.12
C LYS A 134 -10.50 -11.56 -11.38
N TYR A 135 -9.67 -12.58 -11.19
CA TYR A 135 -10.08 -13.86 -10.59
C TYR A 135 -9.98 -13.91 -9.06
N LYS A 136 -9.36 -12.91 -8.41
CA LYS A 136 -9.18 -12.88 -6.95
C LYS A 136 -10.00 -11.78 -6.26
N GLY A 137 -10.06 -10.58 -6.84
CA GLY A 137 -10.88 -9.48 -6.30
C GLY A 137 -11.36 -8.45 -7.32
N ASN A 138 -10.71 -8.37 -8.49
CA ASN A 138 -11.06 -7.47 -9.59
C ASN A 138 -11.13 -5.98 -9.20
N ARG A 139 -10.31 -5.53 -8.23
CA ARG A 139 -10.31 -4.12 -7.79
C ARG A 139 -9.23 -3.35 -8.52
N SER A 140 -9.55 -2.91 -9.73
CA SER A 140 -8.69 -1.99 -10.48
C SER A 140 -9.27 -0.58 -10.44
N TYR A 141 -8.48 0.41 -10.01
CA TYR A 141 -8.91 1.79 -9.88
C TYR A 141 -7.78 2.79 -10.11
N TYR A 142 -8.16 3.98 -10.58
CA TYR A 142 -7.31 5.14 -10.66
C TYR A 142 -7.56 6.03 -9.45
N THR A 143 -6.51 6.66 -8.95
CA THR A 143 -6.57 7.66 -7.91
C THR A 143 -5.97 8.96 -8.39
N PHE A 144 -6.61 10.06 -8.05
CA PHE A 144 -6.11 11.41 -8.25
C PHE A 144 -6.17 12.14 -6.92
N GLY A 145 -5.15 12.91 -6.58
CA GLY A 145 -5.13 13.64 -5.33
C GLY A 145 -4.37 14.93 -5.43
N ALA A 146 -4.73 15.86 -4.56
CA ALA A 146 -4.03 17.10 -4.34
C ALA A 146 -3.81 17.27 -2.83
N GLY A 147 -2.60 17.69 -2.46
CA GLY A 147 -2.20 17.94 -1.09
C GLY A 147 -1.68 19.36 -0.95
N PHE A 148 -1.93 19.96 0.20
CA PHE A 148 -1.37 21.23 0.59
C PHE A 148 -0.83 21.13 2.01
N LYS A 149 0.43 21.54 2.21
CA LYS A 149 1.13 21.48 3.48
C LYS A 149 1.60 22.87 3.89
N MET A 150 1.21 23.27 5.09
CA MET A 150 1.76 24.42 5.81
C MET A 150 2.46 23.95 7.09
N SER A 151 3.15 24.86 7.78
CA SER A 151 3.92 24.53 8.99
C SER A 151 3.10 23.98 10.17
N MET A 152 1.78 24.21 10.20
CA MET A 152 0.91 23.82 11.32
C MET A 152 -0.23 22.85 10.93
N PHE A 153 -0.56 22.78 9.64
CA PHE A 153 -1.58 21.86 9.15
C PHE A 153 -1.26 21.37 7.75
N SER A 154 -1.78 20.20 7.41
CA SER A 154 -1.75 19.59 6.09
C SER A 154 -3.16 19.18 5.70
N ILE A 155 -3.50 19.38 4.43
CA ILE A 155 -4.78 19.01 3.84
C ILE A 155 -4.49 18.14 2.64
N ASP A 156 -5.07 16.95 2.61
CA ASP A 156 -5.00 16.05 1.45
C ASP A 156 -6.41 15.70 0.98
N VAL A 157 -6.64 15.88 -0.31
CA VAL A 157 -7.86 15.50 -1.00
C VAL A 157 -7.52 14.43 -2.01
N SER A 158 -8.28 13.34 -2.03
CA SER A 158 -8.14 12.31 -3.06
C SER A 158 -9.49 11.88 -3.61
N TYR A 159 -9.50 11.57 -4.89
CA TYR A 159 -10.64 11.09 -5.65
C TYR A 159 -10.28 9.75 -6.28
N LEU A 160 -11.15 8.76 -6.09
CA LEU A 160 -10.94 7.41 -6.59
C LEU A 160 -11.98 7.11 -7.67
N ILE A 161 -11.49 6.68 -8.84
CA ILE A 161 -12.31 6.27 -9.98
C ILE A 161 -12.05 4.79 -10.21
N SER A 162 -13.07 3.96 -10.04
CA SER A 162 -12.95 2.52 -10.24
C SER A 162 -13.16 2.16 -11.70
N GLN A 163 -12.33 1.25 -12.23
CA GLN A 163 -12.51 0.69 -13.56
C GLN A 163 -13.42 -0.56 -13.54
N ALA A 164 -13.60 -1.18 -12.37
CA ALA A 164 -14.41 -2.38 -12.19
C ALA A 164 -15.87 -2.06 -11.80
N GLN A 165 -16.79 -2.87 -12.33
CA GLN A 165 -18.23 -2.65 -12.44
C GLN A 165 -19.01 -2.63 -11.09
N SER A 166 -18.37 -2.91 -9.95
CA SER A 166 -19.03 -2.97 -8.64
C SER A 166 -18.10 -2.65 -7.45
N ASN A 167 -17.37 -1.53 -7.49
CA ASN A 167 -16.57 -1.09 -6.33
C ASN A 167 -17.38 -0.12 -5.44
N PRO A 168 -17.64 -0.44 -4.16
CA PRO A 168 -18.38 0.45 -3.24
C PRO A 168 -17.66 1.77 -2.92
N LEU A 169 -16.39 1.93 -3.32
CA LEU A 169 -15.61 3.15 -3.16
C LEU A 169 -15.54 3.99 -4.44
N ASP A 170 -16.31 3.64 -5.47
CA ASP A 170 -16.34 4.40 -6.71
C ASP A 170 -16.86 5.82 -6.47
N GLN A 171 -16.24 6.79 -7.13
CA GLN A 171 -16.54 8.23 -7.01
C GLN A 171 -16.45 8.78 -5.58
N THR A 172 -15.67 8.15 -4.71
CA THR A 172 -15.47 8.65 -3.35
C THR A 172 -14.42 9.75 -3.30
N LEU A 173 -14.77 10.86 -2.66
CA LEU A 173 -13.84 11.93 -2.29
C LEU A 173 -13.41 11.73 -0.83
N ARG A 174 -12.12 11.57 -0.61
CA ARG A 174 -11.53 11.44 0.72
C ARG A 174 -10.81 12.72 1.08
N PHE A 175 -11.08 13.20 2.28
CA PHE A 175 -10.49 14.41 2.84
C PHE A 175 -9.73 14.04 4.11
N THR A 176 -8.47 14.44 4.18
CA THR A 176 -7.59 14.19 5.33
C THR A 176 -7.03 15.52 5.83
N LEU A 177 -7.08 15.72 7.15
CA LEU A 177 -6.45 16.85 7.84
C LEU A 177 -5.42 16.33 8.83
N GLY A 178 -4.18 16.79 8.70
CA GLY A 178 -3.12 16.55 9.68
C GLY A 178 -2.75 17.85 10.38
N PHE A 179 -2.55 17.80 11.70
CA PHE A 179 -2.10 18.95 12.49
C PHE A 179 -0.74 18.66 13.12
N ASP A 180 0.17 19.62 13.01
CA ASP A 180 1.45 19.57 13.71
C ASP A 180 1.34 20.36 15.03
N ILE A 181 1.33 19.63 16.14
CA ILE A 181 1.16 20.20 17.48
C ILE A 181 2.36 21.08 17.87
N GLU A 182 3.55 20.81 17.34
CA GLU A 182 4.74 21.61 17.64
C GLU A 182 4.67 22.97 16.95
N GLY A 183 4.21 23.00 15.69
CA GLY A 183 3.90 24.24 14.97
C GLY A 183 2.79 25.06 15.63
N LEU A 184 1.74 24.40 16.16
CA LEU A 184 0.66 25.08 16.88
C LEU A 184 1.13 25.71 18.20
N ARG A 185 2.02 25.04 18.94
CA ARG A 185 2.59 25.58 20.19
C ARG A 185 3.40 26.86 19.96
N GLN A 186 4.07 26.99 18.81
CA GLN A 186 4.87 28.18 18.48
C GLN A 186 4.00 29.42 18.20
N ILE A 187 2.75 29.24 17.78
CA ILE A 187 1.79 30.32 17.51
C ILE A 187 0.95 30.65 18.75
N ILE A 188 0.57 29.64 19.54
CA ILE A 188 -0.30 29.80 20.73
C ILE A 188 0.52 30.15 21.98
N GLY A 189 1.79 29.75 22.04
CA GLY A 189 2.70 30.03 23.16
C GLY A 189 3.33 31.42 23.15
N ARG A 190 2.69 32.40 22.48
CA ARG A 190 3.07 33.80 22.47
C ARG A 190 1.97 34.68 23.02
#